data_AF-A0A1I3R3I8-F1
#
_entry.id   AF-A0A1I3R3I8-F1
#
_cell.length_a   1.000
_cell.length_b   1.000
_cell.length_c   1.000
_cell.angle_alpha   90.00
_cell.angle_beta   90.00
_cell.angle_gamma   90.00
#
_symmetry.space_group_name_H-M   'P 1'
#
loop_
_entity.id
_entity.type
_entity.pdbx_description
1 polymer ?
#
loop_
_entity_poly.entity_id
_entity_poly.type
_entity_poly.pdbx_seq_one_letter_code
_entity_poly.pdbx_strand_id
1 'polypeptide(L)'
;MPTSFTDRLAAFYPSLNVNLDEDIADQLDTLFDPSELASFATALSLRHDAENAATAIIQQATLAYVDGVLDRLNQKPEKQDTAALIKVANKSAQLEEALLALTEHPHLEAQLEERIRGFHALASNSDGVSLSDLIGSRHNIFQFMRDMLIDLQTCAEATTNRKPKREDYSEDFVFGDAPTAEQQYNRAEATWKRRSKARNLGADHPLQCFLLTVYPYWVEHSAHPFTEGMYFAEIGETISPVISVLDPILSKIDSEITPQNIATAIRKLREEGKFTSLS
;
A
#
# COMPACT_ATOMS: atom_id res chain seq x y z
N MET A 1 1.12 23.60 -13.49
CA MET A 1 1.28 22.28 -12.85
C MET A 1 2.76 22.14 -12.52
N PRO A 2 3.12 21.87 -11.25
CA PRO A 2 4.52 21.65 -10.86
C PRO A 2 5.14 20.55 -11.74
N THR A 3 6.27 20.83 -12.38
CA THR A 3 6.86 19.96 -13.44
C THR A 3 7.94 19.04 -12.91
N SER A 4 8.61 19.40 -11.81
CA SER A 4 9.59 18.54 -11.14
C SER A 4 9.02 17.87 -9.88
N PHE A 5 9.67 16.80 -9.42
CA PHE A 5 9.34 16.15 -8.15
C PHE A 5 9.43 17.12 -6.98
N THR A 6 10.49 17.94 -6.93
CA THR A 6 10.73 18.97 -5.91
C THR A 6 9.61 20.01 -5.89
N ASP A 7 9.12 20.47 -7.05
CA ASP A 7 8.00 21.42 -7.09
C ASP A 7 6.69 20.81 -6.54
N ARG A 8 6.48 19.50 -6.76
CA ARG A 8 5.31 18.79 -6.23
C ARG A 8 5.43 18.61 -4.72
N LEU A 9 6.60 18.20 -4.24
CA LEU A 9 6.88 18.08 -2.82
C LEU A 9 6.62 19.40 -2.11
N ALA A 10 7.22 20.50 -2.57
CA ALA A 10 7.03 21.83 -1.99
C ALA A 10 5.58 22.33 -2.06
N ALA A 11 4.80 21.92 -3.08
CA ALA A 11 3.40 22.31 -3.18
C ALA A 11 2.46 21.54 -2.23
N PHE A 12 2.77 20.28 -1.92
CA PHE A 12 1.92 19.42 -1.07
C PHE A 12 2.38 19.34 0.39
N TYR A 13 3.67 19.55 0.64
CA TYR A 13 4.34 19.47 1.93
C TYR A 13 5.41 20.59 2.05
N PRO A 14 5.02 21.87 2.06
CA PRO A 14 5.96 23.00 2.12
C PRO A 14 6.73 23.07 3.44
N SER A 15 6.21 22.41 4.48
CA SER A 15 6.69 22.46 5.87
C SER A 15 7.44 21.19 6.30
N LEU A 16 7.74 20.28 5.34
CA LEU A 16 8.51 19.08 5.58
C LEU A 16 9.99 19.45 5.80
N ASN A 17 10.52 19.08 6.95
CA ASN A 17 11.92 19.37 7.34
C ASN A 17 12.90 18.25 6.97
N VAL A 18 12.41 17.17 6.32
CA VAL A 18 13.24 16.07 5.82
C VAL A 18 13.53 16.29 4.34
N ASN A 19 14.82 16.28 3.97
CA ASN A 19 15.25 16.31 2.57
C ASN A 19 15.12 14.91 1.96
N LEU A 20 14.21 14.76 1.00
CA LEU A 20 13.95 13.49 0.33
C LEU A 20 15.00 13.11 -0.74
N ASP A 21 15.93 14.01 -1.06
CA ASP A 21 17.02 13.77 -2.01
C ASP A 21 18.30 13.23 -1.33
N GLU A 22 18.32 13.17 0.00
CA GLU A 22 19.45 12.69 0.82
C GLU A 22 19.10 11.40 1.56
N ASP A 23 20.10 10.73 2.14
CA ASP A 23 19.84 9.60 3.02
C ASP A 23 19.04 10.09 4.22
N ILE A 24 17.83 9.55 4.40
CA ILE A 24 16.93 9.95 5.46
C ILE A 24 17.52 9.53 6.80
N ALA A 25 18.17 8.36 6.90
CA ALA A 25 18.70 7.85 8.16
C ALA A 25 19.73 8.83 8.77
N ASP A 26 20.62 9.37 7.95
CA ASP A 26 21.64 10.33 8.37
C ASP A 26 21.05 11.67 8.87
N GLN A 27 19.90 12.06 8.35
CA GLN A 27 19.22 13.30 8.77
C GLN A 27 18.52 13.13 10.12
N LEU A 28 18.00 11.94 10.43
CA LEU A 28 17.20 11.70 11.63
C LEU A 28 18.00 11.92 12.92
N ASP A 29 19.29 11.61 12.92
CA ASP A 29 20.19 11.83 14.05
C ASP A 29 20.38 13.32 14.38
N THR A 30 20.15 14.20 13.40
CA THR A 30 20.21 15.66 13.58
C THR A 30 18.84 16.29 13.87
N LEU A 31 17.77 15.58 13.52
CA LEU A 31 16.40 16.10 13.58
C LEU A 31 15.82 16.07 15.00
N PHE A 32 16.22 15.09 15.82
CA PHE A 32 15.67 14.87 17.15
C PHE A 32 16.72 15.10 18.24
N ASP A 33 16.36 15.89 19.25
CA ASP A 33 17.19 16.06 20.44
C ASP A 33 17.06 14.81 21.35
N PRO A 34 18.15 14.31 21.97
CA PRO A 34 18.08 13.19 22.92
C PRO A 34 17.02 13.35 24.02
N SER A 35 16.75 14.59 24.47
CA SER A 35 15.73 14.90 25.48
C SER A 35 14.29 14.67 25.00
N GLU A 36 14.02 14.84 23.71
CA GLU A 36 12.72 14.58 23.09
C GLU A 36 12.48 13.06 23.00
N LEU A 37 13.51 12.32 22.60
CA LEU A 37 13.48 10.86 22.55
C LEU A 37 13.38 10.23 23.95
N ALA A 38 14.01 10.84 24.97
CA ALA A 38 13.87 10.43 26.36
C ALA A 38 12.43 10.55 26.88
N SER A 39 11.71 11.59 26.46
CA SER A 39 10.30 11.79 26.83
C SER A 39 9.41 10.69 26.20
N PHE A 40 9.66 10.33 24.94
CA PHE A 40 8.99 9.21 24.28
C PHE A 40 9.33 7.86 24.94
N ALA A 41 10.60 7.62 25.24
CA ALA A 41 11.04 6.40 25.93
C ALA A 41 10.38 6.24 27.31
N THR A 42 10.24 7.35 28.04
CA THR A 42 9.56 7.40 29.33
C THR A 42 8.08 7.05 29.21
N ALA A 43 7.37 7.61 28.22
CA ALA A 43 5.94 7.32 27.99
C ALA A 43 5.68 5.85 27.62
N LEU A 44 6.65 5.22 26.95
CA LEU A 44 6.63 3.80 26.62
C LEU A 44 7.21 2.90 27.73
N SER A 45 7.64 3.45 28.87
CA SER A 45 8.26 2.66 29.97
C SER A 45 9.40 1.72 29.49
N LEU A 46 10.15 2.14 28.47
CA LEU A 46 11.25 1.34 27.93
C LEU A 46 12.40 1.29 28.97
N ARG A 47 12.96 0.10 29.23
CA ARG A 47 14.06 -0.12 30.21
C ARG A 47 15.40 0.43 29.71
N HIS A 48 16.28 0.96 30.58
CA HIS A 48 17.58 1.65 30.31
C HIS A 48 18.46 1.26 29.09
N ASP A 49 18.34 0.09 28.46
CA ASP A 49 18.83 -0.14 27.07
C ASP A 49 17.92 0.52 25.99
N ALA A 50 16.99 1.37 26.45
CA ALA A 50 15.82 1.92 25.78
C ALA A 50 16.08 3.10 24.87
N GLU A 51 17.13 3.88 25.09
CA GLU A 51 17.38 5.08 24.29
C GLU A 51 17.60 4.68 22.82
N ASN A 52 18.32 3.58 22.58
CA ASN A 52 18.48 3.00 21.24
C ASN A 52 17.16 2.45 20.68
N ALA A 53 16.30 1.88 21.51
CA ALA A 53 15.00 1.35 21.08
C ALA A 53 14.02 2.47 20.70
N ALA A 54 13.92 3.52 21.53
CA ALA A 54 13.12 4.71 21.24
C ALA A 54 13.58 5.38 19.94
N THR A 55 14.90 5.54 19.78
CA THR A 55 15.50 6.07 18.55
C THR A 55 15.12 5.22 17.34
N ALA A 56 15.30 3.89 17.40
CA ALA A 56 14.95 2.99 16.30
C ALA A 56 13.46 3.04 15.94
N ILE A 57 12.56 3.10 16.94
CA ILE A 57 11.11 3.20 16.72
C ILE A 57 10.77 4.52 16.01
N ILE A 58 11.30 5.64 16.48
CA ILE A 58 11.03 6.96 15.88
C ILE A 58 11.65 7.06 14.49
N GLN A 59 12.84 6.47 14.28
CA GLN A 59 13.45 6.40 12.95
C GLN A 59 12.56 5.60 11.98
N GLN A 60 12.12 4.41 12.38
CA GLN A 60 11.22 3.58 11.58
C GLN A 60 9.89 4.30 11.29
N ALA A 61 9.31 4.97 12.29
CA ALA A 61 8.07 5.72 12.13
C ALA A 61 8.23 6.93 11.21
N THR A 62 9.38 7.61 11.26
CA THR A 62 9.68 8.74 10.38
C THR A 62 9.90 8.28 8.94
N LEU A 63 10.60 7.16 8.73
CA LEU A 63 10.71 6.54 7.41
C LEU A 63 9.32 6.18 6.87
N ALA A 64 8.45 5.57 7.68
CA ALA A 64 7.08 5.26 7.28
C ALA A 64 6.25 6.52 6.96
N TYR A 65 6.47 7.63 7.67
CA TYR A 65 5.86 8.92 7.33
C TYR A 65 6.31 9.39 5.93
N VAL A 66 7.62 9.36 5.69
CA VAL A 66 8.21 9.76 4.40
C VAL A 66 7.71 8.87 3.27
N ASP A 67 7.67 7.55 3.46
CA ASP A 67 7.10 6.61 2.50
C ASP A 67 5.64 6.96 2.21
N GLY A 68 4.85 7.31 3.22
CA GLY A 68 3.48 7.78 3.03
C GLY A 68 3.38 9.10 2.24
N VAL A 69 4.34 10.02 2.39
CA VAL A 69 4.45 11.23 1.55
C VAL A 69 4.73 10.84 0.10
N LEU A 70 5.70 9.95 -0.11
CA LEU A 70 6.08 9.46 -1.43
C LEU A 70 4.94 8.70 -2.11
N ASP A 71 4.21 7.86 -1.39
CA ASP A 71 3.05 7.13 -1.90
C ASP A 71 1.97 8.10 -2.39
N ARG A 72 1.65 9.13 -1.61
CA ARG A 72 0.67 10.14 -2.01
C ARG A 72 1.15 10.97 -3.20
N LEU A 73 2.43 11.35 -3.25
CA LEU A 73 3.01 12.05 -4.40
C LEU A 73 3.09 11.17 -5.65
N ASN A 74 3.31 9.87 -5.50
CA ASN A 74 3.42 8.94 -6.62
C ASN A 74 2.07 8.37 -7.06
N GLN A 75 1.02 8.53 -6.25
CA GLN A 75 -0.33 8.13 -6.58
C GLN A 75 -0.77 8.71 -7.92
N LYS A 76 -0.90 7.82 -8.91
CA LYS A 76 -1.39 8.18 -10.25
C LYS A 76 -2.90 8.42 -10.21
N PRO A 77 -3.51 8.96 -11.27
CA PRO A 77 -4.97 8.98 -11.39
C PRO A 77 -5.54 7.57 -11.57
N GLU A 78 -6.73 7.30 -11.03
CA GLU A 78 -7.40 5.99 -11.12
C GLU A 78 -7.56 5.52 -12.58
N LYS A 79 -7.83 6.46 -13.48
CA LYS A 79 -7.92 6.22 -14.92
C LYS A 79 -6.61 5.65 -15.50
N GLN A 80 -5.47 6.12 -15.01
CA GLN A 80 -4.15 5.66 -15.47
C GLN A 80 -3.86 4.24 -14.98
N ASP A 81 -4.12 3.95 -13.70
CA ASP A 81 -3.95 2.60 -13.13
C ASP A 81 -4.87 1.60 -13.84
N THR A 82 -6.13 1.98 -14.02
CA THR A 82 -7.13 1.19 -14.77
C THR A 82 -6.63 0.92 -16.19
N ALA A 83 -6.10 1.93 -16.90
CA ALA A 83 -5.57 1.74 -18.24
C ALA A 83 -4.36 0.80 -18.26
N ALA A 84 -3.49 0.86 -17.26
CA ALA A 84 -2.35 -0.04 -17.11
C ALA A 84 -2.81 -1.49 -16.89
N LEU A 85 -3.77 -1.72 -16.00
CA LEU A 85 -4.34 -3.05 -15.74
C LEU A 85 -5.03 -3.64 -16.98
N ILE A 86 -5.80 -2.82 -17.72
CA ILE A 86 -6.41 -3.24 -18.99
C ILE A 86 -5.34 -3.64 -20.01
N LYS A 87 -4.24 -2.87 -20.07
CA LYS A 87 -3.12 -3.20 -20.97
C LYS A 87 -2.48 -4.54 -20.58
N VAL A 88 -2.29 -4.80 -19.27
CA VAL A 88 -1.78 -6.08 -18.76
C VAL A 88 -2.73 -7.21 -19.17
N ALA A 89 -4.02 -7.12 -18.86
CA ALA A 89 -5.01 -8.13 -19.21
C ALA A 89 -5.00 -8.46 -20.71
N ASN A 90 -5.05 -7.44 -21.56
CA ASN A 90 -5.03 -7.61 -23.02
C ASN A 90 -3.73 -8.24 -23.52
N LYS A 91 -2.59 -7.89 -22.92
CA LYS A 91 -1.28 -8.42 -23.33
C LYS A 91 -1.08 -9.86 -22.87
N SER A 92 -1.60 -10.20 -21.69
CA SER A 92 -1.61 -11.58 -21.20
C SER A 92 -2.44 -12.47 -22.12
N ALA A 93 -3.66 -12.04 -22.48
CA ALA A 93 -4.52 -12.76 -23.42
C ALA A 93 -3.86 -12.94 -24.81
N GLN A 94 -3.27 -11.87 -25.37
CA GLN A 94 -2.58 -11.93 -26.66
C GLN A 94 -1.41 -12.92 -26.65
N LEU A 95 -0.65 -12.97 -25.56
CA LEU A 95 0.47 -13.89 -25.45
C LEU A 95 0.00 -15.34 -25.23
N GLU A 96 -1.04 -15.53 -24.42
CA GLU A 96 -1.66 -16.85 -24.23
C GLU A 96 -2.14 -17.43 -25.56
N GLU A 97 -2.87 -16.64 -26.35
CA GLU A 97 -3.37 -17.04 -27.67
C GLU A 97 -2.22 -17.36 -28.64
N ALA A 98 -1.16 -16.56 -28.65
CA ALA A 98 0.01 -16.81 -29.48
C ALA A 98 0.74 -18.11 -29.08
N LEU A 99 0.82 -18.41 -27.78
CA LEU A 99 1.40 -19.66 -27.29
C LEU A 99 0.48 -20.86 -27.57
N LEU A 100 -0.84 -20.68 -27.51
CA LEU A 100 -1.82 -21.70 -27.90
C LEU A 100 -1.71 -22.01 -29.39
N ALA A 101 -1.58 -21.00 -30.25
CA ALA A 101 -1.44 -21.19 -31.70
C ALA A 101 -0.20 -22.02 -32.08
N LEU A 102 0.87 -22.01 -31.27
CA LEU A 102 2.02 -22.91 -31.49
C LEU A 102 1.65 -24.39 -31.39
N THR A 103 0.64 -24.76 -30.59
CA THR A 103 0.18 -26.14 -30.47
C THR A 103 -0.50 -26.66 -31.74
N GLU A 104 -1.01 -25.75 -32.58
CA GLU A 104 -1.56 -26.06 -33.90
C GLU A 104 -0.45 -26.40 -34.92
N HIS A 105 0.82 -26.18 -34.56
CA HIS A 105 2.00 -26.45 -35.38
C HIS A 105 2.98 -27.43 -34.67
N PRO A 106 2.66 -28.73 -34.56
CA PRO A 106 3.40 -29.69 -33.71
C PRO A 106 4.91 -29.78 -33.98
N HIS A 107 5.34 -29.57 -35.23
CA HIS A 107 6.76 -29.60 -35.60
C HIS A 107 7.54 -28.36 -35.16
N LEU A 108 6.88 -27.20 -35.06
CA LEU A 108 7.53 -25.96 -34.60
C LEU A 108 7.70 -25.98 -33.08
N GLU A 109 6.72 -26.51 -32.36
CA GLU A 109 6.80 -26.68 -30.91
C GLU A 109 7.99 -27.55 -30.50
N ALA A 110 8.16 -28.73 -31.11
CA ALA A 110 9.28 -29.62 -30.82
C ALA A 110 10.65 -28.99 -31.17
N GLN A 111 10.75 -28.27 -32.30
CA GLN A 111 11.96 -27.55 -32.68
C GLN A 111 12.31 -26.45 -31.68
N LEU A 112 11.30 -25.73 -31.20
CA LEU A 112 11.48 -24.68 -30.21
C LEU A 112 11.87 -25.27 -28.84
N GLU A 113 11.28 -26.40 -28.44
CA GLU A 113 11.69 -27.14 -27.23
C GLU A 113 13.17 -27.51 -27.30
N GLU A 114 13.61 -28.17 -28.38
CA GLU A 114 15.00 -28.57 -28.57
C GLU A 114 15.93 -27.36 -28.54
N ARG A 115 15.52 -26.26 -29.19
CA ARG A 115 16.30 -25.03 -29.21
C ARG A 115 16.44 -24.40 -27.84
N ILE A 116 15.36 -24.35 -27.05
CA ILE A 116 15.38 -23.82 -25.68
C ILE A 116 16.29 -24.68 -24.81
N ARG A 117 16.12 -26.01 -24.83
CA ARG A 117 16.92 -26.94 -24.00
C ARG A 117 18.39 -26.96 -24.41
N GLY A 118 18.70 -26.73 -25.68
CA GLY A 118 20.08 -26.65 -26.21
C GLY A 118 20.73 -25.27 -26.11
N PHE A 119 20.04 -24.23 -25.62
CA PHE A 119 20.59 -22.88 -25.57
C PHE A 119 21.30 -22.63 -24.24
N HIS A 120 22.64 -22.63 -24.26
CA HIS A 120 23.47 -22.52 -23.04
C HIS A 120 23.53 -21.12 -22.42
N ALA A 121 22.90 -20.11 -23.02
CA ALA A 121 22.95 -18.71 -22.58
C ALA A 121 21.56 -18.17 -22.20
N LEU A 122 20.65 -19.04 -21.74
CA LEU A 122 19.38 -18.59 -21.19
C LEU A 122 19.61 -17.71 -19.96
N ALA A 123 18.82 -16.64 -19.85
CA ALA A 123 18.79 -15.85 -18.63
C ALA A 123 18.15 -16.68 -17.50
N SER A 124 18.74 -16.58 -16.31
CA SER A 124 18.18 -17.13 -15.08
C SER A 124 17.71 -15.99 -14.18
N ASN A 125 16.64 -16.24 -13.42
CA ASN A 125 16.23 -15.33 -12.35
C ASN A 125 17.19 -15.42 -11.15
N SER A 126 16.94 -14.65 -10.09
CA SER A 126 17.73 -14.64 -8.84
C SER A 126 17.84 -16.01 -8.18
N ASP A 127 16.88 -16.90 -8.43
CA ASP A 127 16.81 -18.25 -7.87
C ASP A 127 17.43 -19.30 -8.80
N GLY A 128 18.05 -18.87 -9.91
CA GLY A 128 18.70 -19.74 -10.88
C GLY A 128 17.75 -20.40 -11.89
N VAL A 129 16.44 -20.14 -11.81
CA VAL A 129 15.43 -20.72 -12.71
C VAL A 129 15.50 -20.07 -14.10
N SER A 130 15.58 -20.90 -15.13
CA SER A 130 15.67 -20.50 -16.53
C SER A 130 14.44 -20.93 -17.33
N LEU A 131 14.32 -20.46 -18.59
CA LEU A 131 13.22 -20.86 -19.47
C LEU A 131 13.14 -22.37 -19.68
N SER A 132 14.28 -23.09 -19.70
CA SER A 132 14.27 -24.56 -19.86
C SER A 132 13.63 -25.30 -18.68
N ASP A 133 13.61 -24.67 -17.50
CA ASP A 133 13.01 -25.22 -16.28
C ASP A 133 11.50 -24.93 -16.21
N LEU A 134 11.04 -23.92 -16.94
CA LEU A 134 9.66 -23.46 -16.96
C LEU A 134 8.81 -24.11 -18.08
N ILE A 135 9.45 -24.72 -19.07
CA ILE A 135 8.76 -25.43 -20.15
C ILE A 135 8.52 -26.92 -19.83
N GLY A 136 7.36 -27.42 -20.23
CA GLY A 136 7.05 -28.85 -20.24
C GLY A 136 7.85 -29.62 -21.30
N SER A 137 7.44 -30.86 -21.54
CA SER A 137 8.07 -31.73 -22.54
C SER A 137 7.08 -32.23 -23.57
N ARG A 138 7.53 -32.37 -24.81
CA ARG A 138 6.83 -32.99 -25.95
C ARG A 138 5.70 -32.15 -26.55
N HIS A 139 4.61 -31.95 -25.81
CA HIS A 139 3.43 -31.27 -26.32
C HIS A 139 2.90 -30.26 -25.31
N ASN A 140 2.48 -29.11 -25.82
CA ASN A 140 2.03 -27.98 -25.03
C ASN A 140 3.09 -27.57 -24.00
N ILE A 141 4.33 -27.40 -24.47
CA ILE A 141 5.51 -27.12 -23.64
C ILE A 141 5.36 -25.81 -22.85
N PHE A 142 4.42 -24.95 -23.25
CA PHE A 142 4.13 -23.67 -22.61
C PHE A 142 2.87 -23.67 -21.73
N GLN A 143 2.27 -24.83 -21.46
CA GLN A 143 1.02 -24.92 -20.67
C GLN A 143 1.10 -24.14 -19.35
N PHE A 144 2.17 -24.30 -18.57
CA PHE A 144 2.34 -23.59 -17.31
C PHE A 144 2.32 -22.07 -17.47
N MET A 145 3.01 -21.54 -18.49
CA MET A 145 3.01 -20.11 -18.76
C MET A 145 1.65 -19.62 -19.23
N ARG A 146 0.93 -20.41 -20.03
CA ARG A 146 -0.44 -20.09 -20.45
C ARG A 146 -1.38 -20.01 -19.26
N ASP A 147 -1.33 -20.98 -18.35
CA ASP A 147 -2.13 -20.96 -17.12
C ASP A 147 -1.84 -19.72 -16.27
N MET A 148 -0.56 -19.38 -16.09
CA MET A 148 -0.14 -18.16 -15.41
C MET A 148 -0.64 -16.88 -16.11
N LEU A 149 -0.66 -16.84 -17.45
CA LEU A 149 -1.17 -15.70 -18.22
C LEU A 149 -2.70 -15.55 -18.08
N ILE A 150 -3.44 -16.66 -18.03
CA ILE A 150 -4.88 -16.68 -17.77
C ILE A 150 -5.18 -16.15 -16.36
N ASP A 151 -4.42 -16.62 -15.37
CA ASP A 151 -4.55 -16.15 -13.99
C ASP A 151 -4.21 -14.66 -13.89
N LEU A 152 -3.11 -14.22 -14.51
CA LEU A 152 -2.71 -12.81 -14.54
C LEU A 152 -3.77 -11.94 -15.23
N GLN A 153 -4.34 -12.39 -16.35
CA GLN A 153 -5.45 -11.70 -17.01
C GLN A 153 -6.64 -11.56 -16.06
N THR A 154 -7.08 -12.67 -15.46
CA THR A 154 -8.23 -12.73 -14.56
C THR A 154 -8.03 -11.80 -13.36
N CYS A 155 -6.85 -11.85 -12.74
CA CYS A 155 -6.48 -10.97 -11.63
C CYS A 155 -6.44 -9.50 -12.06
N ALA A 156 -5.87 -9.18 -13.22
CA ALA A 156 -5.80 -7.80 -13.72
C ALA A 156 -7.21 -7.24 -14.00
N GLU A 157 -8.09 -8.04 -14.61
CA GLU A 157 -9.49 -7.67 -14.85
C GLU A 157 -10.26 -7.46 -13.54
N ALA A 158 -10.12 -8.39 -12.59
CA ALA A 158 -10.78 -8.30 -11.28
C ALA A 158 -10.31 -7.09 -10.43
N THR A 159 -9.03 -6.71 -10.59
CA THR A 159 -8.42 -5.56 -9.92
C THR A 159 -8.82 -4.24 -10.57
N THR A 160 -9.19 -4.26 -11.86
CA THR A 160 -9.58 -3.05 -12.58
C THR A 160 -10.83 -2.42 -11.95
N ASN A 161 -10.74 -1.15 -11.52
CA ASN A 161 -11.88 -0.45 -10.93
C ASN A 161 -12.70 0.32 -11.98
N ARG A 162 -13.41 -0.40 -12.85
CA ARG A 162 -14.31 0.22 -13.84
C ARG A 162 -15.59 0.70 -13.16
N LYS A 163 -16.01 1.92 -13.46
CA LYS A 163 -17.35 2.40 -13.10
C LYS A 163 -18.38 1.54 -13.86
N PRO A 164 -19.31 0.87 -13.15
CA PRO A 164 -20.34 0.07 -13.80
C PRO A 164 -21.24 0.97 -14.64
N LYS A 165 -21.69 0.47 -15.80
CA LYS A 165 -22.69 1.14 -16.63
C LYS A 165 -23.99 0.37 -16.58
N ARG A 166 -25.12 1.06 -16.69
CA ARG A 166 -26.43 0.40 -16.65
C ARG A 166 -26.61 -0.56 -17.82
N GLU A 167 -26.03 -0.24 -18.98
CA GLU A 167 -26.11 -1.05 -20.18
C GLU A 167 -25.38 -2.39 -20.06
N ASP A 168 -24.49 -2.56 -19.07
CA ASP A 168 -23.79 -3.83 -18.81
C ASP A 168 -24.71 -4.88 -18.15
N TYR A 169 -25.92 -4.50 -17.73
CA TYR A 169 -26.86 -5.36 -17.01
C TYR A 169 -28.15 -5.51 -17.81
N SER A 170 -28.45 -6.74 -18.22
CA SER A 170 -29.69 -7.08 -18.94
C SER A 170 -30.67 -7.84 -18.04
N GLU A 171 -31.96 -7.60 -18.26
CA GLU A 171 -33.06 -8.36 -17.64
C GLU A 171 -33.42 -9.63 -18.43
N ASP A 172 -32.79 -9.87 -19.58
CA ASP A 172 -33.17 -10.91 -20.55
C ASP A 172 -33.08 -12.35 -19.98
N PHE A 173 -32.46 -12.54 -18.81
CA PHE A 173 -32.23 -13.86 -18.20
C PHE A 173 -32.50 -13.91 -16.68
N VAL A 174 -33.41 -13.09 -16.16
CA VAL A 174 -33.80 -13.16 -14.73
C VAL A 174 -34.72 -14.37 -14.50
N PHE A 175 -34.17 -15.47 -13.97
CA PHE A 175 -34.93 -16.65 -13.55
C PHE A 175 -34.96 -16.76 -12.01
N GLY A 176 -36.16 -16.90 -11.44
CA GLY A 176 -36.35 -17.17 -10.00
C GLY A 176 -35.90 -16.02 -9.09
N ASP A 177 -35.27 -16.36 -7.96
CA ASP A 177 -34.80 -15.42 -6.92
C ASP A 177 -33.47 -14.70 -7.27
N ALA A 178 -33.04 -14.75 -8.54
CA ALA A 178 -31.85 -14.05 -8.97
C ALA A 178 -32.03 -12.52 -8.84
N PRO A 179 -31.00 -11.77 -8.41
CA PRO A 179 -31.09 -10.33 -8.29
C PRO A 179 -31.38 -9.68 -9.65
N THR A 180 -32.28 -8.70 -9.69
CA THR A 180 -32.62 -7.97 -10.91
C THR A 180 -31.42 -7.20 -11.47
N ALA A 181 -31.46 -6.81 -12.75
CA ALA A 181 -30.40 -6.01 -13.38
C ALA A 181 -30.12 -4.73 -12.57
N GLU A 182 -31.15 -4.06 -12.06
CA GLU A 182 -31.00 -2.88 -11.20
C GLU A 182 -30.32 -3.21 -9.86
N GLN A 183 -30.68 -4.32 -9.21
CA GLN A 183 -30.04 -4.75 -7.96
C GLN A 183 -28.56 -5.09 -8.18
N GLN A 184 -28.22 -5.75 -9.29
CA GLN A 184 -26.84 -6.06 -9.66
C GLN A 184 -26.04 -4.78 -9.93
N TYR A 185 -26.59 -3.84 -10.70
CA TYR A 185 -25.99 -2.53 -10.96
C TYR A 185 -25.73 -1.78 -9.64
N ASN A 186 -26.72 -1.71 -8.75
CA ASN A 186 -26.58 -1.00 -7.47
C ASN A 186 -25.49 -1.62 -6.57
N ARG A 187 -25.38 -2.95 -6.54
CA ARG A 187 -24.31 -3.67 -5.81
C ARG A 187 -22.93 -3.38 -6.42
N ALA A 188 -22.83 -3.37 -7.74
CA ALA A 188 -21.60 -3.05 -8.44
C ALA A 188 -21.19 -1.59 -8.22
N GLU A 189 -22.15 -0.65 -8.24
CA GLU A 189 -21.90 0.76 -8.00
C GLU A 189 -21.41 1.00 -6.56
N ALA A 190 -22.03 0.36 -5.57
CA ALA A 190 -21.57 0.41 -4.18
C ALA A 190 -20.15 -0.14 -4.02
N THR A 191 -19.85 -1.26 -4.70
CA THR A 191 -18.52 -1.88 -4.69
C THR A 191 -17.47 -0.98 -5.34
N TRP A 192 -17.78 -0.40 -6.50
CA TRP A 192 -16.92 0.55 -7.21
C TRP A 192 -16.63 1.79 -6.37
N LYS A 193 -17.65 2.40 -5.75
CA LYS A 193 -17.49 3.54 -4.83
C LYS A 193 -16.58 3.20 -3.65
N ARG A 194 -16.78 2.03 -3.05
CA ARG A 194 -15.93 1.55 -1.94
C ARG A 194 -14.48 1.39 -2.37
N ARG A 195 -14.22 0.75 -3.51
CA ARG A 195 -12.85 0.56 -4.05
C ARG A 195 -12.19 1.88 -4.41
N SER A 196 -12.92 2.80 -5.06
CA SER A 196 -12.41 4.13 -5.41
C SER A 196 -12.06 4.94 -4.16
N LYS A 197 -12.91 4.90 -3.13
CA LYS A 197 -12.62 5.54 -1.84
C LYS A 197 -11.39 4.93 -1.15
N ALA A 198 -11.32 3.59 -1.06
CA ALA A 198 -10.22 2.90 -0.38
C ALA A 198 -8.85 3.11 -1.04
N ARG A 199 -8.83 3.38 -2.35
CA ARG A 199 -7.62 3.70 -3.10
C ARG A 199 -7.07 5.08 -2.75
N ASN A 200 -7.93 6.06 -2.48
CA ASN A 200 -7.52 7.46 -2.35
C ASN A 200 -6.71 7.67 -1.06
N LEU A 201 -5.45 8.08 -1.21
CA LEU A 201 -4.61 8.40 -0.06
C LEU A 201 -4.93 9.81 0.41
N GLY A 202 -5.54 9.92 1.59
CA GLY A 202 -5.90 11.19 2.21
C GLY A 202 -4.68 12.07 2.50
N ALA A 203 -4.92 13.35 2.79
CA ALA A 203 -3.84 14.27 3.18
C ALA A 203 -3.11 13.81 4.47
N ASP A 204 -3.80 13.09 5.33
CA ASP A 204 -3.30 12.53 6.58
C ASP A 204 -2.66 11.14 6.43
N HIS A 205 -2.54 10.60 5.21
CA HIS A 205 -1.95 9.29 4.99
C HIS A 205 -0.53 9.13 5.55
N PRO A 206 0.41 10.08 5.37
CA PRO A 206 1.74 10.00 6.00
C PRO A 206 1.67 9.88 7.52
N LEU A 207 0.81 10.69 8.15
CA LEU A 207 0.59 10.65 9.58
C LEU A 207 0.00 9.31 10.03
N GLN A 208 -0.89 8.71 9.24
CA GLN A 208 -1.41 7.38 9.51
C GLN A 208 -0.30 6.32 9.45
N CYS A 209 0.60 6.37 8.46
CA CYS A 209 1.75 5.46 8.37
C CYS A 209 2.68 5.55 9.57
N PHE A 210 2.97 6.78 10.02
CA PHE A 210 3.73 7.03 11.26
C PHE A 210 3.05 6.38 12.47
N LEU A 211 1.76 6.67 12.68
CA LEU A 211 1.00 6.19 13.84
C LEU A 211 0.86 4.66 13.84
N LEU A 212 0.65 4.04 12.68
CA LEU A 212 0.60 2.58 12.52
C LEU A 212 1.94 1.91 12.86
N THR A 213 3.04 2.62 12.67
CA THR A 213 4.38 2.13 13.01
C THR A 213 4.66 2.23 14.51
N VAL A 214 4.22 3.31 15.16
CA VAL A 214 4.38 3.51 16.61
C VAL A 214 3.43 2.62 17.43
N TYR A 215 2.21 2.40 16.93
CA TYR A 215 1.13 1.77 17.67
C TYR A 215 1.48 0.40 18.30
N PRO A 216 2.10 -0.57 17.60
CA PRO A 216 2.44 -1.87 18.19
C PRO A 216 3.34 -1.73 19.43
N TYR A 217 4.36 -0.88 19.35
CA TYR A 217 5.27 -0.62 20.46
C TYR A 217 4.57 0.06 21.64
N TRP A 218 3.62 0.95 21.33
CA TRP A 218 2.81 1.59 22.37
C TRP A 218 1.95 0.61 23.13
N VAL A 219 1.25 -0.28 22.42
CA VAL A 219 0.42 -1.32 23.04
C VAL A 219 1.26 -2.30 23.85
N GLU A 220 2.46 -2.63 23.38
CA GLU A 220 3.35 -3.58 24.06
C GLU A 220 3.96 -3.01 25.35
N HIS A 221 4.33 -1.74 25.35
CA HIS A 221 5.19 -1.18 26.40
C HIS A 221 4.53 -0.10 27.28
N SER A 222 3.47 0.57 26.80
CA SER A 222 2.77 1.58 27.58
C SER A 222 1.58 0.98 28.33
N ALA A 223 1.42 1.36 29.59
CA ALA A 223 0.18 1.11 30.34
C ALA A 223 -0.97 2.04 29.91
N HIS A 224 -0.67 3.10 29.14
CA HIS A 224 -1.64 4.10 28.72
C HIS A 224 -2.27 3.74 27.38
N PRO A 225 -3.57 4.00 27.21
CA PRO A 225 -4.28 3.71 25.98
C PRO A 225 -3.76 4.57 24.80
N PHE A 226 -3.66 3.99 23.59
CA PHE A 226 -3.32 4.75 22.39
C PHE A 226 -4.55 5.50 21.83
N THR A 227 -4.88 6.64 22.44
CA THR A 227 -6.08 7.43 22.07
C THR A 227 -5.76 8.89 21.87
N GLU A 228 -6.70 9.63 21.27
CA GLU A 228 -6.68 11.07 21.05
C GLU A 228 -6.66 11.92 22.33
N GLY A 229 -6.60 11.31 23.51
CA GLY A 229 -6.61 12.03 24.78
C GLY A 229 -7.98 12.62 25.09
N MET A 230 -8.79 11.87 25.85
CA MET A 230 -10.02 12.43 26.42
C MET A 230 -9.69 13.05 27.78
N TYR A 231 -10.04 14.32 27.98
CA TYR A 231 -9.91 14.98 29.28
C TYR A 231 -11.06 14.52 30.18
N PHE A 232 -10.73 13.93 31.34
CA PHE A 232 -11.71 13.47 32.31
C PHE A 232 -11.85 14.50 33.42
N ALA A 233 -12.97 15.24 33.42
CA ALA A 233 -13.22 16.29 34.40
C ALA A 233 -13.23 15.78 35.85
N GLU A 234 -13.52 14.50 36.07
CA GLU A 234 -13.61 13.85 37.38
C GLU A 234 -12.25 13.63 38.03
N ILE A 235 -11.21 13.41 37.23
CA ILE A 235 -9.82 13.23 37.69
C ILE A 235 -8.92 14.42 37.34
N GLY A 236 -9.43 15.40 36.58
CA GLY A 236 -8.69 16.59 36.19
C GLY A 236 -7.53 16.32 35.22
N GLU A 237 -7.50 15.15 34.58
CA GLU A 237 -6.36 14.66 33.81
C GLU A 237 -6.79 14.05 32.46
N THR A 238 -5.84 14.04 31.52
CA THR A 238 -5.95 13.32 30.24
C THR A 238 -5.26 11.97 30.37
N ILE A 239 -6.01 10.87 30.21
CA ILE A 239 -5.50 9.50 30.48
C ILE A 239 -4.42 9.06 29.48
N SER A 240 -4.49 9.55 28.22
CA SER A 240 -3.55 9.21 27.16
C SER A 240 -2.54 10.33 26.95
N PRO A 241 -1.23 10.09 27.16
CA PRO A 241 -0.18 11.07 26.87
C PRO A 241 0.25 11.05 25.38
N VAL A 242 -0.41 10.26 24.51
CA VAL A 242 0.01 10.04 23.11
C VAL A 242 0.24 11.35 22.37
N ILE A 243 -0.74 12.26 22.40
CA ILE A 243 -0.63 13.50 21.64
C ILE A 243 0.51 14.36 22.15
N SER A 244 0.61 14.57 23.46
CA SER A 244 1.68 15.38 24.06
C SER A 244 3.08 14.81 23.83
N VAL A 245 3.17 13.49 23.64
CA VAL A 245 4.43 12.79 23.39
C VAL A 245 4.82 12.82 21.91
N LEU A 246 3.85 12.65 21.00
CA LEU A 246 4.11 12.57 19.56
C LEU A 246 4.16 13.93 18.87
N ASP A 247 3.46 14.94 19.39
CA ASP A 247 3.41 16.28 18.79
C ASP A 247 4.79 16.95 18.64
N PRO A 248 5.67 16.97 19.68
CA PRO A 248 7.02 17.50 19.52
C PRO A 248 7.81 16.80 18.42
N ILE A 249 7.72 15.48 18.33
CA ILE A 249 8.42 14.65 17.33
C ILE A 249 7.88 14.94 15.92
N LEU A 250 6.56 14.90 15.74
CA LEU A 250 5.93 15.10 14.45
C LEU A 250 6.12 16.53 13.93
N SER A 251 6.12 17.54 14.81
CA SER A 251 6.37 18.93 14.42
C SER A 251 7.80 19.17 13.90
N LYS A 252 8.77 18.31 14.28
CA LYS A 252 10.11 18.32 13.71
C LYS A 252 10.13 17.73 12.32
N ILE A 253 9.33 16.70 12.05
CA ILE A 253 9.23 16.08 10.73
C ILE A 253 8.51 17.02 9.76
N ASP A 254 7.35 17.54 10.18
CA ASP A 254 6.52 18.46 9.41
C ASP A 254 5.84 19.46 10.36
N SER A 255 6.21 20.74 10.26
CA SER A 255 5.74 21.77 11.19
C SER A 255 4.27 22.15 11.02
N GLU A 256 3.60 21.69 9.96
CA GLU A 256 2.15 21.86 9.79
C GLU A 256 1.33 20.83 10.56
N ILE A 257 1.95 19.78 11.09
CA ILE A 257 1.25 18.80 11.92
C ILE A 257 0.92 19.44 13.26
N THR A 258 -0.38 19.52 13.55
CA THR A 258 -0.90 20.00 14.83
C THR A 258 -1.41 18.85 15.70
N PRO A 259 -1.57 19.06 17.02
CA PRO A 259 -2.22 18.09 17.91
C PRO A 259 -3.59 17.60 17.39
N GLN A 260 -4.35 18.49 16.74
CA GLN A 260 -5.66 18.17 16.19
C GLN A 260 -5.56 17.24 14.96
N ASN A 261 -4.50 17.35 14.16
CA ASN A 261 -4.24 16.42 13.06
C ASN A 261 -3.98 15.01 13.59
N ILE A 262 -3.15 14.90 14.64
CA ILE A 262 -2.83 13.64 15.33
C ILE A 262 -4.10 13.00 15.89
N ALA A 263 -4.90 13.75 16.67
CA ALA A 263 -6.18 13.29 17.20
C ALA A 263 -7.11 12.76 16.11
N THR A 264 -7.21 13.50 15.00
CA THR A 264 -8.08 13.14 13.87
C THR A 264 -7.62 11.87 13.18
N ALA A 265 -6.30 11.70 12.97
CA ALA A 265 -5.73 10.50 12.36
C ALA A 265 -5.91 9.26 13.25
N ILE A 266 -5.68 9.40 14.57
CA ILE A 266 -5.94 8.31 15.53
C ILE A 266 -7.39 7.85 15.47
N ARG A 267 -8.33 8.79 15.50
CA ARG A 267 -9.77 8.50 15.40
C ARG A 267 -10.12 7.75 14.11
N LYS A 268 -9.59 8.20 12.96
CA LYS A 268 -9.82 7.53 11.67
C LYS A 268 -9.30 6.09 11.68
N LEU A 269 -8.07 5.87 12.13
CA LEU A 269 -7.48 4.53 12.22
C LEU A 269 -8.28 3.60 13.14
N ARG A 270 -8.85 4.12 14.23
CA ARG A 270 -9.77 3.38 15.08
C ARG A 270 -11.09 3.05 14.38
N GLU A 271 -11.72 4.03 13.71
CA GLU A 271 -12.96 3.82 12.94
C GLU A 271 -12.77 2.79 11.80
N GLU A 272 -11.56 2.69 11.26
CA GLU A 272 -11.15 1.70 10.26
C GLU A 272 -10.77 0.33 10.86
N GLY A 273 -10.82 0.18 12.19
CA GLY A 273 -10.47 -1.05 12.90
C GLY A 273 -8.98 -1.39 12.89
N LYS A 274 -8.11 -0.41 12.59
CA LYS A 274 -6.64 -0.57 12.60
C LYS A 274 -6.05 -0.49 14.00
N PHE A 275 -6.70 0.27 14.89
CA PHE A 275 -6.42 0.25 16.32
C PHE A 275 -7.50 -0.58 17.01
N THR A 276 -7.07 -1.51 17.87
CA THR A 276 -8.02 -2.28 18.68
C THR A 276 -8.68 -1.33 19.66
N SER A 277 -10.02 -1.26 19.64
CA SER A 277 -10.77 -0.61 20.69
C SER A 277 -10.41 -1.28 22.01
N LEU A 278 -9.84 -0.51 22.94
CA LEU A 278 -9.55 -0.97 24.29
C LEU A 278 -10.81 -1.61 24.86
N SER A 279 -10.74 -2.93 25.11
CA SER A 279 -11.69 -3.67 25.93
C SER A 279 -11.41 -3.43 27.41
#